data_AF-A0A8J7AT23-F1
#
_entry.id   AF-A0A8J7AT23-F1
#
_cell.length_a   1.000
_cell.length_b   1.000
_cell.length_c   1.000
_cell.angle_alpha   90.00
_cell.angle_beta   90.00
_cell.angle_gamma   90.00
#
_symmetry.space_group_name_H-M   'P 1'
#
loop_
_entity.id
_entity.type
_entity.pdbx_description
1 polymer ?
#
loop_
_entity_poly.entity_id
_entity_poly.type
_entity_poly.pdbx_seq_one_letter_code
_entity_poly.pdbx_strand_id
1 'polypeptide(L)'
;MRKALIARAEFTIQSQVKKIERVLSSAIASAEEQLLIICPDEVSSFSFKSNVLAVYKSKISNEPPTLPRDFFKLPPPGEYKKFSQEEITGTKEYIKTVETGSCLKRKRKKTILEDIKETKNYCEIMLPDADNMARQWGDGITQMKPGLWDVIRNWIEAQLEVVADSFEDSIKEIFDLANSALEEQLIVIDGDFQAELEKWKQISSEIRKTSNISKKLQSKLAIKNSAVGREK
;
A
#
# COMPACT_ATOMS: atom_id res chain seq x y z
N MET A 1 4.27 6.29 33.23
CA MET A 1 3.11 7.18 32.98
C MET A 1 3.01 7.64 31.52
N ARG A 2 4.01 8.32 30.95
CA ARG A 2 3.97 8.80 29.55
C ARG A 2 3.73 7.72 28.49
N LYS A 3 4.40 6.56 28.58
CA LYS A 3 4.11 5.40 27.71
C LYS A 3 2.65 4.95 27.78
N ALA A 4 2.03 5.00 28.96
CA ALA A 4 0.63 4.66 29.15
C ALA A 4 -0.31 5.72 28.56
N LEU A 5 0.07 7.00 28.61
CA LEU A 5 -0.66 8.09 27.95
C LEU A 5 -0.57 8.00 26.42
N ILE A 6 0.60 7.68 25.87
CA ILE A 6 0.79 7.41 24.44
C ILE A 6 -0.08 6.23 24.02
N ALA A 7 0.04 5.09 24.71
CA ALA A 7 -0.75 3.91 24.42
C ALA A 7 -2.27 4.18 24.51
N ARG A 8 -2.72 4.99 25.48
CA ARG A 8 -4.13 5.39 25.60
C ARG A 8 -4.58 6.32 24.47
N ALA A 9 -3.74 7.26 24.04
CA ALA A 9 -4.03 8.13 22.91
C ALA A 9 -4.10 7.33 21.60
N GLU A 10 -3.12 6.46 21.36
CA GLU A 10 -3.10 5.51 20.24
C GLU A 10 -4.34 4.63 20.23
N PHE A 11 -4.71 4.03 21.38
CA PHE A 11 -5.90 3.20 21.51
C PHE A 11 -7.20 3.98 21.22
N THR A 12 -7.29 5.22 21.71
CA THR A 12 -8.45 6.08 21.46
C THR A 12 -8.57 6.46 19.99
N ILE A 13 -7.45 6.74 19.34
CA ILE A 13 -7.41 7.02 17.90
C ILE A 13 -7.76 5.76 17.11
N GLN A 14 -7.16 4.61 17.42
CA GLN A 14 -7.50 3.31 16.81
C GLN A 14 -8.99 3.00 16.93
N SER A 15 -9.64 3.42 18.01
CA SER A 15 -11.10 3.30 18.16
C SER A 15 -11.90 4.16 17.16
N GLN A 16 -11.35 5.31 16.75
CA GLN A 16 -11.93 6.18 15.73
C GLN A 16 -11.48 5.80 14.31
N VAL A 17 -10.37 5.08 14.16
CA VAL A 17 -9.84 4.64 12.86
C VAL A 17 -10.87 3.83 12.12
N LYS A 18 -11.64 2.94 12.78
CA LYS A 18 -12.74 2.22 12.15
C LYS A 18 -13.78 3.14 11.48
N LYS A 19 -13.98 4.36 11.99
CA LYS A 19 -14.86 5.35 11.34
C LYS A 19 -14.18 5.97 10.13
N ILE A 20 -12.89 6.26 10.22
CA ILE A 20 -12.10 6.81 9.11
C ILE A 20 -11.99 5.78 7.98
N GLU A 21 -11.65 4.52 8.30
CA GLU A 21 -11.68 3.38 7.38
C GLU A 21 -13.04 3.26 6.70
N ARG A 22 -14.14 3.35 7.45
CA ARG A 22 -15.49 3.29 6.86
C ARG A 22 -15.77 4.44 5.90
N VAL A 23 -15.36 5.66 6.23
CA VAL A 23 -15.50 6.82 5.34
C VAL A 23 -14.66 6.62 4.08
N LEU A 24 -13.42 6.12 4.21
CA LEU A 24 -12.55 5.81 3.09
C LEU A 24 -13.16 4.71 2.20
N SER A 25 -13.62 3.61 2.77
CA SER A 25 -14.32 2.55 2.03
C SER A 25 -15.56 3.07 1.32
N SER A 26 -16.32 3.98 1.94
CA SER A 26 -17.48 4.61 1.29
C SER A 26 -17.07 5.53 0.15
N ALA A 27 -15.95 6.25 0.27
CA ALA A 27 -15.42 7.10 -0.78
C ALA A 27 -14.93 6.25 -1.96
N ILE A 28 -14.22 5.15 -1.69
CA ILE A 28 -13.79 4.18 -2.70
C ILE A 28 -15.00 3.58 -3.42
N ALA A 29 -16.03 3.14 -2.68
CA ALA A 29 -17.25 2.62 -3.28
C ALA A 29 -17.99 3.66 -4.15
N SER A 30 -18.01 4.93 -3.75
CA SER A 30 -18.58 5.99 -4.57
C SER A 30 -17.75 6.27 -5.83
N ALA A 31 -16.41 6.21 -5.73
CA ALA A 31 -15.54 6.30 -6.89
C ALA A 31 -15.76 5.12 -7.85
N GLU A 32 -15.93 3.89 -7.33
CA GLU A 32 -16.31 2.72 -8.13
C GLU A 32 -17.59 2.97 -8.93
N GLU A 33 -18.64 3.49 -8.29
CA GLU A 33 -19.90 3.80 -8.97
C GLU A 33 -19.74 4.86 -10.07
N GLN A 34 -18.94 5.91 -9.83
CA GLN A 34 -18.69 6.94 -10.84
C GLN A 34 -17.87 6.42 -12.02
N LEU A 35 -16.86 5.59 -11.75
CA LEU A 35 -16.04 4.95 -12.78
C LEU A 35 -16.88 4.00 -13.64
N LEU A 36 -17.85 3.31 -13.05
CA LEU A 36 -18.82 2.48 -13.77
C LEU A 36 -19.75 3.27 -14.69
N ILE A 37 -20.02 4.54 -14.38
CA ILE A 37 -20.81 5.43 -15.26
C ILE A 37 -19.98 5.86 -16.47
N ILE A 38 -18.68 6.08 -16.30
CA ILE A 38 -17.78 6.56 -17.35
C ILE A 38 -17.38 5.43 -18.31
N CYS A 39 -17.27 4.19 -17.83
CA CYS A 39 -16.98 3.04 -18.69
C CYS A 39 -18.15 2.75 -19.65
N PRO A 40 -17.97 2.91 -20.97
CA PRO A 40 -19.02 2.60 -21.93
C PRO A 40 -19.31 1.09 -21.96
N ASP A 41 -20.59 0.72 -21.99
CA ASP A 41 -21.06 -0.66 -22.23
C ASP A 41 -21.01 -1.05 -23.72
N GLU A 42 -20.30 -0.26 -24.54
CA GLU A 42 -20.27 -0.38 -26.00
C GLU A 42 -19.71 -1.73 -26.49
N VAL A 43 -18.96 -2.45 -25.66
CA VAL A 43 -18.45 -3.80 -25.94
C VAL A 43 -19.24 -4.85 -25.18
N SER A 44 -20.53 -4.99 -25.51
CA SER A 44 -21.47 -5.90 -24.85
C SER A 44 -21.09 -7.39 -24.95
N SER A 45 -20.30 -7.79 -25.94
CA SER A 45 -19.83 -9.17 -26.12
C SER A 45 -18.73 -9.59 -25.14
N PHE A 46 -18.00 -8.63 -24.57
CA PHE A 46 -16.83 -8.89 -23.73
C PHE A 46 -17.08 -8.58 -22.25
N SER A 47 -18.24 -8.03 -21.90
CA SER A 47 -18.57 -7.57 -20.53
C SER A 47 -17.42 -6.75 -19.92
N PHE A 48 -16.85 -5.84 -20.72
CA PHE A 48 -15.64 -5.08 -20.40
C PHE A 48 -15.70 -4.46 -19.00
N LYS A 49 -16.83 -3.80 -18.71
CA LYS A 49 -17.12 -3.15 -17.43
C LYS A 49 -17.05 -4.11 -16.24
N SER A 50 -17.60 -5.32 -16.33
CA SER A 50 -17.55 -6.28 -15.23
C SER A 50 -16.15 -6.87 -15.04
N ASN A 51 -15.40 -7.06 -16.13
CA ASN A 51 -14.05 -7.61 -16.07
C ASN A 51 -13.07 -6.61 -15.45
N VAL A 52 -13.13 -5.33 -15.85
CA VAL A 52 -12.35 -4.25 -15.23
C VAL A 52 -12.65 -4.18 -13.74
N LEU A 53 -13.94 -4.23 -13.35
CA LEU A 53 -14.34 -4.19 -11.95
C LEU A 53 -13.85 -5.41 -11.16
N ALA A 54 -13.85 -6.61 -11.75
CA ALA A 54 -13.35 -7.80 -11.08
C ALA A 54 -11.84 -7.73 -10.82
N VAL A 55 -11.05 -7.31 -11.83
CA VAL A 55 -9.60 -7.12 -11.69
C VAL A 55 -9.30 -6.05 -10.66
N TYR A 56 -9.97 -4.90 -10.76
CA TYR A 56 -9.81 -3.79 -9.83
C TYR A 56 -10.12 -4.19 -8.37
N LYS A 57 -11.25 -4.87 -8.13
CA LYS A 57 -11.60 -5.35 -6.79
C LYS A 57 -10.58 -6.34 -6.24
N SER A 58 -10.01 -7.18 -7.10
CA SER A 58 -8.94 -8.08 -6.68
C SER A 58 -7.69 -7.33 -6.21
N LYS A 59 -7.31 -6.23 -6.89
CA LYS A 59 -6.12 -5.43 -6.53
C LYS A 59 -6.33 -4.71 -5.19
N ILE A 60 -7.46 -4.05 -4.99
CA ILE A 60 -7.76 -3.33 -3.74
C ILE A 60 -7.97 -4.26 -2.56
N SER A 61 -8.58 -5.43 -2.77
CA SER A 61 -8.80 -6.38 -1.66
C SER A 61 -7.49 -6.97 -1.12
N ASN A 62 -6.41 -6.96 -1.90
CA ASN A 62 -5.12 -7.51 -1.49
C ASN A 62 -4.28 -6.51 -0.70
N GLU A 63 -4.57 -5.21 -0.80
CA GLU A 63 -3.82 -4.15 -0.13
C GLU A 63 -4.75 -3.30 0.75
N PRO A 64 -5.20 -3.83 1.90
CA PRO A 64 -6.05 -3.06 2.80
C PRO A 64 -5.29 -1.83 3.32
N PRO A 65 -5.97 -0.68 3.43
CA PRO A 65 -5.36 0.55 3.93
C PRO A 65 -4.82 0.31 5.35
N THR A 66 -3.51 0.47 5.54
CA THR A 66 -2.87 0.34 6.85
C THR A 66 -2.55 1.71 7.43
N LEU A 67 -2.71 1.86 8.73
CA LEU A 67 -2.38 3.10 9.43
C LEU A 67 -0.88 3.39 9.40
N PRO A 68 -0.47 4.67 9.30
CA PRO A 68 0.91 5.06 9.51
C PRO A 68 1.39 4.70 10.92
N ARG A 69 2.60 4.14 11.02
CA ARG A 69 3.22 3.75 12.31
C ARG A 69 3.48 4.94 13.24
N ASP A 70 3.65 6.13 12.68
CA ASP A 70 4.03 7.36 13.37
C ASP A 70 2.86 8.33 13.55
N PHE A 71 1.63 7.81 13.65
CA PHE A 71 0.41 8.63 13.73
C PHE A 71 0.40 9.59 14.93
N PHE A 72 1.19 9.33 15.98
CA PHE A 72 1.28 10.18 17.16
C PHE A 72 2.71 10.29 17.72
N LYS A 73 3.25 11.51 17.82
CA LYS A 73 4.54 11.78 18.47
C LYS A 73 4.39 12.89 19.53
N LEU A 74 4.49 12.53 20.81
CA LEU A 74 4.50 13.52 21.88
C LEU A 74 5.83 14.31 21.89
N PRO A 75 5.82 15.63 22.14
CA PRO A 75 7.01 16.46 22.25
C PRO A 75 7.94 15.96 23.38
N PRO A 76 9.28 16.05 23.24
CA PRO A 76 10.23 15.48 24.19
C PRO A 76 9.99 15.96 25.64
N PRO A 77 10.41 15.17 26.66
CA PRO A 77 10.19 15.56 28.06
C PRO A 77 10.84 16.90 28.37
N GLY A 78 10.19 17.66 29.27
CA GLY A 78 10.75 18.89 29.83
C GLY A 78 12.07 18.66 30.57
N GLU A 79 12.80 19.74 30.80
CA GLU A 79 14.16 19.75 31.36
C GLU A 79 14.25 19.03 32.71
N TYR A 80 15.24 18.14 32.85
CA TYR A 80 15.61 17.52 34.13
C TYR A 80 16.87 18.19 34.65
N LYS A 81 16.91 18.47 35.95
CA LYS A 81 18.09 19.05 36.59
C LYS A 81 18.88 17.96 37.30
N LYS A 82 20.08 17.66 36.79
CA LYS A 82 21.03 16.78 37.46
C LYS A 82 21.90 17.61 38.39
N PHE A 83 22.06 17.17 39.63
CA PHE A 83 22.99 17.79 40.58
C PHE A 83 23.64 16.73 41.44
N SER A 84 24.80 17.06 42.00
CA SER A 84 25.55 16.18 42.88
C SER A 84 25.69 16.86 44.24
N GLN A 85 25.46 16.12 45.31
CA GLN A 85 25.59 16.62 46.67
C GLN A 85 26.45 15.67 47.49
N GLU A 86 27.39 16.23 48.26
CA GLU A 86 28.13 15.46 49.26
C GLU A 86 27.22 15.17 50.44
N GLU A 87 27.07 13.88 50.75
CA GLU A 87 26.33 13.42 51.91
C GLU A 87 27.23 12.58 52.80
N ILE A 88 26.97 12.66 54.10
CA ILE A 88 27.63 11.79 55.07
C ILE A 88 26.96 10.41 54.95
N THR A 89 27.67 9.43 54.41
CA THR A 89 27.15 8.07 54.19
C THR A 89 27.58 7.08 55.28
N GLY A 90 28.47 7.50 56.17
CA GLY A 90 28.84 6.77 57.38
C GLY A 90 29.83 7.55 58.23
N THR A 91 30.26 6.95 59.34
CA THR A 91 31.27 7.53 60.24
C THR A 91 32.34 6.48 60.50
N LYS A 92 33.62 6.85 60.36
CA LYS A 92 34.76 5.97 60.63
C LYS A 92 35.42 6.38 61.94
N GLU A 93 35.60 5.41 62.83
CA GLU A 93 36.40 5.63 64.04
C GLU A 93 37.88 5.35 63.76
N TYR A 94 38.77 6.24 64.18
CA TYR A 94 40.18 5.89 64.30
C TYR A 94 40.80 6.47 65.58
N ILE A 95 41.77 5.73 66.10
CA ILE A 95 42.44 6.06 67.34
C ILE A 95 43.69 6.87 67.02
N LYS A 96 43.64 8.18 67.26
CA LYS A 96 44.81 9.05 67.13
C LYS A 96 45.50 9.17 68.48
N THR A 97 46.80 8.88 68.51
CA THR A 97 47.61 9.07 69.73
C THR A 97 48.12 10.51 69.73
N VAL A 98 47.67 11.32 70.68
CA VAL A 98 48.09 12.72 70.82
C VAL A 98 49.00 12.85 72.04
N GLU A 99 50.20 13.38 71.84
CA GLU A 99 51.10 13.75 72.93
C GLU A 99 50.64 15.08 73.52
N THR A 100 50.36 15.11 74.81
CA THR A 100 49.96 16.35 75.50
C THR A 100 50.90 16.58 76.69
N GLY A 101 51.61 17.70 76.67
CA GLY A 101 52.44 18.20 77.78
C GLY A 101 53.95 18.18 77.52
N SER A 102 54.62 19.31 77.79
CA SER A 102 56.05 19.54 77.51
C SER A 102 57.03 18.91 78.52
N CYS A 103 56.57 18.47 79.71
CA CYS A 103 57.48 18.05 80.78
C CYS A 103 57.38 16.56 81.19
N LEU A 104 56.32 15.85 80.79
CA LEU A 104 56.19 14.40 80.97
C LEU A 104 55.40 13.88 79.77
N LYS A 105 56.10 13.38 78.74
CA LYS A 105 55.54 12.91 77.46
C LYS A 105 54.56 11.74 77.66
N ARG A 106 53.33 12.03 78.10
CA ARG A 106 52.25 11.06 78.25
C ARG A 106 51.48 10.99 76.93
N LYS A 107 51.55 9.83 76.28
CA LYS A 107 50.75 9.51 75.09
C LYS A 107 49.35 9.10 75.53
N ARG A 108 48.33 9.90 75.18
CA ARG A 108 46.92 9.51 75.36
C ARG A 108 46.32 9.15 74.00
N LYS A 109 45.66 8.00 73.94
CA LYS A 109 44.87 7.57 72.78
C LYS A 109 43.51 8.25 72.85
N LYS A 110 43.14 9.02 71.83
CA LYS A 110 41.81 9.63 71.70
C LYS A 110 41.13 9.03 70.48
N THR A 111 39.95 8.47 70.66
CA THR A 111 39.11 8.04 69.53
C THR A 111 38.49 9.28 68.90
N ILE A 112 38.69 9.45 67.60
CA ILE A 112 38.10 10.52 66.80
C ILE A 112 37.15 9.87 65.81
N LEU A 113 35.94 10.42 65.74
CA LEU A 113 34.93 10.06 64.75
C LEU A 113 35.10 11.00 63.56
N GLU A 114 35.33 10.46 62.37
CA GLU A 114 35.39 11.23 61.13
C GLU A 114 34.29 10.78 60.19
N ASP A 115 33.50 11.74 59.71
CA ASP A 115 32.40 11.50 58.79
C ASP A 115 32.93 11.12 57.40
N ILE A 116 32.48 9.99 56.88
CA ILE A 116 32.72 9.58 55.51
C ILE A 116 31.72 10.32 54.63
N LYS A 117 32.23 11.23 53.79
CA LYS A 117 31.42 11.93 52.80
C LYS A 117 31.54 11.23 51.45
N GLU A 118 30.41 10.93 50.84
CA GLU A 118 30.34 10.45 49.46
C GLU A 118 29.49 11.40 48.62
N THR A 119 29.96 11.67 47.41
CA THR A 119 29.18 12.45 46.43
C THR A 119 28.12 11.57 45.82
N LYS A 120 26.84 11.87 46.09
CA LYS A 120 25.72 11.22 45.43
C LYS A 120 25.17 12.08 44.30
N ASN A 121 24.79 11.40 43.22
CA ASN A 121 24.19 12.03 42.05
C ASN A 121 22.67 11.96 42.15
N TYR A 122 22.03 13.12 42.08
CA TYR A 122 20.59 13.30 42.12
C TYR A 122 20.06 13.75 40.76
N CYS A 123 18.86 13.30 40.44
CA CYS A 123 18.09 13.76 39.29
C CYS A 123 16.78 14.35 39.84
N GLU A 124 16.65 15.67 39.77
CA GLU A 124 15.41 16.34 40.14
C GLU A 124 14.48 16.32 38.92
N ILE A 125 13.38 15.58 39.07
CA ILE A 125 12.27 15.61 38.12
C ILE A 125 11.30 16.66 38.64
N MET A 126 11.31 17.84 38.03
CA MET A 126 10.28 18.85 38.25
C MET A 126 8.97 18.32 37.66
N LEU A 127 8.16 17.67 38.49
CA LEU A 127 6.79 17.33 38.11
C LEU A 127 5.97 18.62 38.16
N PRO A 128 5.30 19.02 37.07
CA PRO A 128 4.38 20.14 37.12
C PRO A 128 3.26 19.83 38.12
N ASP A 129 2.67 20.86 38.73
CA ASP A 129 1.42 20.68 39.46
C ASP A 129 0.30 20.19 38.50
N ALA A 130 -0.82 19.74 39.07
CA ALA A 130 -1.91 19.14 38.29
C ALA A 130 -2.45 20.08 37.21
N ASP A 131 -2.52 21.39 37.49
CA ASP A 131 -3.01 22.40 36.57
C ASP A 131 -2.04 22.65 35.42
N ASN A 132 -0.73 22.71 35.71
CA ASN A 132 0.32 22.83 34.71
C ASN A 132 0.46 21.56 33.87
N MET A 133 0.28 20.38 34.47
CA MET A 133 0.21 19.13 33.71
C MET A 133 -0.98 19.15 32.76
N ALA A 134 -2.17 19.54 33.23
CA ALA A 134 -3.37 19.64 32.38
C ALA A 134 -3.18 20.67 31.26
N ARG A 135 -2.58 21.83 31.55
CA ARG A 135 -2.27 22.87 30.56
C ARG A 135 -1.28 22.38 29.51
N GLN A 136 -0.14 21.81 29.92
CA GLN A 136 0.85 21.24 28.99
C GLN A 136 0.25 20.14 28.11
N TRP A 137 -0.68 19.35 28.66
CA TRP A 137 -1.40 18.34 27.91
C TRP A 137 -2.37 18.95 26.89
N GLY A 138 -3.13 19.96 27.30
CA GLY A 138 -4.03 20.72 26.42
C GLY A 138 -3.29 21.45 25.31
N ASP A 139 -2.17 22.08 25.63
CA ASP A 139 -1.29 22.76 24.67
C ASP A 139 -0.68 21.76 23.69
N GLY A 140 -0.19 20.62 24.20
CA GLY A 140 0.34 19.53 23.36
C GLY A 140 -0.71 18.98 22.38
N ILE A 141 -1.95 18.77 22.84
CA ILE A 141 -3.07 18.38 21.96
C ILE A 141 -3.36 19.46 20.92
N THR A 142 -3.40 20.72 21.34
CA THR A 142 -3.74 21.85 20.46
C THR A 142 -2.67 22.05 19.39
N GLN A 143 -1.40 21.88 19.74
CA GLN A 143 -0.27 21.96 18.81
C GLN A 143 -0.18 20.75 17.89
N MET A 144 -0.53 19.55 18.37
CA MET A 144 -0.55 18.35 17.53
C MET A 144 -1.78 18.24 16.64
N LYS A 145 -2.88 18.95 16.96
CA LYS A 145 -4.15 18.85 16.22
C LYS A 145 -3.99 19.16 14.72
N PRO A 146 -3.31 20.24 14.27
CA PRO A 146 -3.05 20.47 12.85
C PRO A 146 -2.22 19.35 12.22
N GLY A 147 -1.12 18.95 12.85
CA GLY A 147 -0.26 17.87 12.33
C GLY A 147 -0.98 16.51 12.25
N LEU A 148 -1.94 16.24 13.14
CA LEU A 148 -2.79 15.05 13.08
C LEU A 148 -3.70 15.07 11.86
N TRP A 149 -4.29 16.23 11.55
CA TRP A 149 -5.11 16.39 10.35
C TRP A 149 -4.28 16.28 9.07
N ASP A 150 -3.05 16.79 9.07
CA ASP A 150 -2.13 16.64 7.94
C ASP A 150 -1.73 15.17 7.74
N VAL A 151 -1.43 14.44 8.82
CA VAL A 151 -1.15 12.99 8.74
C VAL A 151 -2.37 12.22 8.22
N ILE A 152 -3.58 12.52 8.70
CA ILE A 152 -4.81 11.89 8.21
C ILE A 152 -5.04 12.22 6.74
N ARG A 153 -4.89 13.49 6.35
CA ARG A 153 -5.07 13.95 4.97
C ARG A 153 -4.10 13.25 4.04
N ASN A 154 -2.81 13.31 4.34
CA ASN A 154 -1.76 12.71 3.51
C ASN A 154 -1.96 11.20 3.38
N TRP A 155 -2.41 10.54 4.45
CA TRP A 155 -2.76 9.12 4.40
C TRP A 155 -3.96 8.86 3.49
N ILE A 156 -5.05 9.63 3.60
CA ILE A 156 -6.21 9.51 2.71
C ILE A 156 -5.82 9.76 1.25
N GLU A 157 -5.06 10.82 0.98
CA GLU A 157 -4.58 11.16 -0.37
C GLU A 157 -3.75 10.01 -0.96
N ALA A 158 -2.79 9.47 -0.22
CA ALA A 158 -2.00 8.32 -0.67
C ALA A 158 -2.86 7.07 -0.95
N GLN A 159 -3.90 6.81 -0.13
CA GLN A 159 -4.81 5.70 -0.40
C GLN A 159 -5.68 5.92 -1.64
N LEU A 160 -6.11 7.16 -1.89
CA LEU A 160 -6.86 7.50 -3.10
C LEU A 160 -6.00 7.40 -4.36
N GLU A 161 -4.71 7.73 -4.27
CA GLU A 161 -3.74 7.58 -5.36
C GLU A 161 -3.55 6.10 -5.73
N VAL A 162 -3.33 5.23 -4.73
CA VAL A 162 -3.26 3.77 -4.95
C VAL A 162 -4.53 3.21 -5.60
N VAL A 163 -5.69 3.72 -5.19
CA VAL A 163 -6.99 3.34 -5.77
C VAL A 163 -7.09 3.77 -7.24
N ALA A 164 -6.65 4.98 -7.56
CA ALA A 164 -6.64 5.49 -8.94
C ALA A 164 -5.70 4.68 -9.83
N ASP A 165 -4.46 4.43 -9.38
CA ASP A 165 -3.46 3.64 -10.10
C ASP A 165 -3.96 2.21 -10.34
N SER A 166 -4.54 1.58 -9.31
CA SER A 166 -5.12 0.23 -9.41
C SER A 166 -6.23 0.16 -10.45
N PHE A 167 -7.01 1.24 -10.61
CA PHE A 167 -8.07 1.30 -11.61
C PHE A 167 -7.51 1.46 -13.02
N GLU A 168 -6.55 2.37 -13.22
CA GLU A 168 -5.88 2.56 -14.51
C GLU A 168 -5.23 1.27 -14.99
N ASP A 169 -4.49 0.59 -14.11
CA ASP A 169 -3.87 -0.70 -14.40
C ASP A 169 -4.90 -1.77 -14.76
N SER A 170 -6.07 -1.75 -14.14
CA SER A 170 -7.14 -2.71 -14.43
C SER A 170 -7.77 -2.45 -15.80
N ILE A 171 -7.95 -1.19 -16.20
CA ILE A 171 -8.40 -0.86 -17.56
C ILE A 171 -7.38 -1.36 -18.58
N LYS A 172 -6.10 -1.05 -18.35
CA LYS A 172 -5.02 -1.40 -19.28
C LYS A 172 -4.91 -2.91 -19.47
N GLU A 173 -4.95 -3.67 -18.39
CA GLU A 173 -4.88 -5.14 -18.42
C GLU A 173 -6.04 -5.76 -19.23
N ILE A 174 -7.26 -5.26 -19.02
CA ILE A 174 -8.43 -5.74 -19.77
C ILE A 174 -8.37 -5.31 -21.24
N PHE A 175 -7.85 -4.11 -21.52
CA PHE A 175 -7.67 -3.62 -22.89
C PHE A 175 -6.63 -4.45 -23.66
N ASP A 176 -5.50 -4.77 -23.03
CA ASP A 176 -4.45 -5.62 -23.61
C ASP A 176 -4.97 -7.03 -23.89
N LEU A 177 -5.79 -7.58 -22.97
CA LEU A 177 -6.43 -8.89 -23.16
C LEU A 177 -7.46 -8.87 -24.30
N ALA A 178 -8.24 -7.79 -24.42
CA ALA A 178 -9.19 -7.62 -25.52
C ALA A 178 -8.47 -7.50 -26.87
N ASN A 179 -7.39 -6.71 -26.96
CA ASN A 179 -6.60 -6.58 -28.19
C ASN A 179 -5.98 -7.91 -28.61
N SER A 180 -5.40 -8.65 -27.66
CA SER A 180 -4.81 -9.97 -27.93
C SER A 180 -5.85 -10.95 -28.47
N ALA A 181 -7.05 -10.97 -27.88
CA ALA A 181 -8.15 -11.82 -28.34
C ALA A 181 -8.64 -11.42 -29.75
N LEU A 182 -8.69 -10.12 -30.06
CA LEU A 182 -9.06 -9.64 -31.39
C LEU A 182 -8.02 -10.00 -32.45
N GLU A 183 -6.73 -9.89 -32.12
CA GLU A 183 -5.64 -10.32 -33.01
C GLU A 183 -5.71 -11.82 -33.30
N GLU A 184 -5.96 -12.66 -32.29
CA GLU A 184 -6.16 -14.09 -32.50
C GLU A 184 -7.37 -14.39 -33.39
N GLN A 185 -8.49 -13.71 -33.19
CA GLN A 185 -9.67 -13.85 -34.04
C GLN A 185 -9.39 -13.43 -35.48
N LEU A 186 -8.64 -12.35 -35.71
CA LEU A 186 -8.25 -11.92 -37.05
C LEU A 186 -7.40 -12.98 -37.76
N ILE A 187 -6.47 -13.62 -37.06
CA ILE A 187 -5.66 -14.72 -37.61
C ILE A 187 -6.55 -15.89 -38.05
N VAL A 188 -7.52 -16.27 -37.23
CA VAL A 188 -8.47 -17.34 -37.56
C VAL A 188 -9.31 -16.97 -38.79
N ILE A 189 -9.87 -15.77 -38.82
CA ILE A 189 -10.70 -15.29 -39.95
C ILE A 189 -9.90 -15.25 -41.25
N ASP A 190 -8.65 -14.78 -41.23
CA ASP A 190 -7.81 -14.77 -42.42
C ASP A 190 -7.47 -16.20 -42.87
N GLY A 191 -7.18 -17.10 -41.93
CA GLY A 191 -6.98 -18.53 -42.23
C GLY A 191 -8.19 -19.18 -42.91
N ASP A 192 -9.39 -18.96 -42.37
CA ASP A 192 -10.64 -19.46 -42.92
C ASP A 192 -10.93 -18.86 -44.30
N PHE A 193 -10.67 -17.57 -44.47
CA PHE A 193 -10.83 -16.87 -45.74
C PHE A 193 -9.90 -17.44 -46.82
N GLN A 194 -8.62 -17.66 -46.52
CA GLN A 194 -7.66 -18.27 -47.45
C GLN A 194 -8.06 -19.69 -47.83
N ALA A 195 -8.52 -20.49 -46.86
CA ALA A 195 -8.99 -21.85 -47.11
C ALA A 195 -10.20 -21.86 -48.06
N GLU A 196 -11.14 -20.94 -47.89
CA GLU A 196 -12.31 -20.80 -48.76
C GLU A 196 -11.90 -20.35 -50.17
N LEU A 197 -10.95 -19.43 -50.28
CA LEU A 197 -10.41 -18.94 -51.56
C LEU A 197 -9.77 -20.08 -52.37
N GLU A 198 -9.03 -20.98 -51.71
CA GLU A 198 -8.48 -22.19 -52.34
C GLU A 198 -9.57 -23.16 -52.82
N LYS A 199 -10.64 -23.37 -52.04
CA LYS A 199 -11.80 -24.16 -52.50
C LYS A 199 -12.42 -23.55 -53.76
N TRP A 200 -12.61 -22.23 -53.80
CA TRP A 200 -13.15 -21.54 -54.99
C TRP A 200 -12.25 -21.68 -56.22
N LYS A 201 -10.92 -21.64 -56.04
CA LYS A 201 -9.96 -21.90 -57.13
C LYS A 201 -10.10 -23.33 -57.66
N GLN A 202 -10.21 -24.32 -56.77
CA GLN A 202 -10.40 -25.72 -57.15
C GLN A 202 -11.70 -25.93 -57.93
N ILE A 203 -12.82 -25.41 -57.42
CA ILE A 203 -14.13 -25.45 -58.09
C ILE A 203 -14.04 -24.81 -59.47
N SER A 204 -13.42 -23.63 -59.58
CA SER A 204 -13.25 -22.93 -60.85
C SER A 204 -12.43 -23.73 -61.86
N SER A 205 -11.39 -24.43 -61.39
CA SER A 205 -10.60 -25.37 -62.21
C SER A 205 -11.46 -26.53 -62.71
N GLU A 206 -12.26 -27.16 -61.84
CA GLU A 206 -13.13 -28.29 -62.21
C GLU A 206 -14.25 -27.86 -63.19
N ILE A 207 -14.82 -26.66 -63.02
CA ILE A 207 -15.76 -26.07 -63.98
C ILE A 207 -15.10 -25.91 -65.35
N ARG A 208 -13.85 -25.39 -65.41
CA ARG A 208 -13.11 -25.25 -66.68
C ARG A 208 -12.84 -26.61 -67.33
N LYS A 209 -12.42 -27.62 -66.57
CA LYS A 209 -12.22 -28.99 -67.07
C LYS A 209 -13.51 -29.57 -67.65
N THR A 210 -14.61 -29.47 -66.91
CA THR A 210 -15.93 -29.94 -67.32
C THR A 210 -16.44 -29.23 -68.57
N SER A 211 -16.27 -27.90 -68.65
CA SER A 211 -16.60 -27.10 -69.83
C SER A 211 -15.81 -27.56 -71.07
N ASN A 212 -14.51 -27.80 -70.91
CA ASN A 212 -13.65 -28.30 -72.00
C ASN A 212 -14.07 -29.70 -72.48
N ILE A 213 -14.45 -30.59 -71.56
CA ILE A 213 -14.98 -31.92 -71.90
C ILE A 213 -16.30 -31.79 -72.67
N SER A 214 -17.22 -30.96 -72.17
CA SER A 214 -18.51 -30.70 -72.82
C SER A 214 -18.33 -30.17 -74.26
N LYS A 215 -17.45 -29.19 -74.46
CA LYS A 215 -17.11 -28.67 -75.80
C LYS A 215 -16.56 -29.76 -76.73
N LYS A 216 -15.65 -30.63 -76.24
CA LYS A 216 -15.11 -31.76 -77.02
C LYS A 216 -16.18 -32.78 -77.38
N LEU A 217 -17.13 -33.04 -76.48
CA LEU A 217 -18.25 -33.95 -76.76
C LEU A 217 -19.19 -33.36 -77.81
N GLN A 218 -19.54 -32.08 -77.69
CA GLN A 218 -20.37 -31.37 -78.68
C GLN A 218 -19.72 -31.36 -80.06
N SER A 219 -18.41 -31.07 -80.15
CA SER A 219 -17.71 -31.08 -81.44
C SER A 219 -17.68 -32.48 -82.08
N LYS A 220 -17.48 -33.54 -81.29
CA LYS A 220 -17.57 -34.93 -81.79
C LYS A 220 -18.98 -35.30 -82.27
N LEU A 221 -20.01 -34.86 -81.55
CA LEU A 221 -21.41 -35.08 -81.93
C LEU A 221 -21.77 -34.37 -83.24
N ALA A 222 -21.32 -33.12 -83.41
CA ALA A 222 -21.51 -32.35 -84.64
C ALA A 222 -20.85 -33.03 -85.85
N ILE A 223 -19.61 -33.54 -85.70
CA ILE A 223 -18.91 -34.29 -86.75
C ILE A 223 -19.68 -35.56 -87.12
N LYS A 224 -20.12 -36.35 -86.12
CA LYS A 224 -20.89 -37.58 -86.36
C LYS A 224 -22.20 -37.31 -87.11
N ASN A 225 -22.93 -36.25 -86.74
CA ASN A 225 -24.18 -35.88 -87.41
C ASN A 225 -23.95 -35.38 -88.85
N SER A 226 -22.83 -34.70 -89.11
CA SER A 226 -22.45 -34.26 -90.47
C SER A 226 -22.01 -35.42 -91.39
N ALA A 227 -21.48 -36.50 -90.82
CA ALA A 227 -21.12 -37.71 -91.57
C ALA A 227 -22.35 -38.55 -91.95
N VAL A 228 -23.32 -38.69 -91.03
CA VAL A 228 -24.57 -39.44 -91.26
C VAL A 228 -25.50 -38.73 -92.27
N GLY A 229 -25.40 -37.40 -92.41
CA GLY A 229 -26.17 -36.64 -93.40
C GLY A 229 -25.66 -36.75 -94.85
N ARG A 230 -24.50 -37.37 -95.10
CA ARG A 230 -23.93 -37.57 -96.46
C ARG A 230 -24.20 -38.95 -97.07
N GLU A 231 -24.79 -39.87 -96.30
CA GLU A 231 -25.11 -41.24 -96.75
C GLU A 231 -26.61 -41.43 -97.08
N LYS A 232 -27.39 -40.35 -97.14
CA LYS A 232 -28.76 -40.34 -97.66
C LYS A 232 -28.83 -39.47 -98.91
#